data_AF-A0A1F6AQ09-F1
#
_entry.id   AF-A0A1F6AQ09-F1
#
_cell.length_a   1.000
_cell.length_b   1.000
_cell.length_c   1.000
_cell.angle_alpha   90.00
_cell.angle_beta   90.00
_cell.angle_gamma   90.00
#
_symmetry.space_group_name_H-M   'P 1'
#
loop_
_entity.id
_entity.type
_entity.pdbx_description
1 polymer ?
#
loop_
_entity_poly.entity_id
_entity_poly.type
_entity_poly.pdbx_seq_one_letter_code
_entity_poly.pdbx_strand_id
1 'polypeptide(L)'
;MNLGKFNEIFGVPTYTRISKSNWIENIYKGRDYWIQTISTSSGQVVFYAITSCDKVFKPNISPNPILRKIVLQESTFSSIGDDPNDIKYYLREATANSYFYNEYSWGNPSQYQTVFVGINDACMPKQEIQYPENRNSLYIENIRDNDIIKFRSAARINTYAETAAFFGKEVFKDYQIGIDRIQIRSLY
;
A
#
# COMPACT_ATOMS: atom_id res chain seq x y z
N MET A 1 11.46 7.85 -10.90
CA MET A 1 10.38 8.31 -11.81
C MET A 1 10.02 9.75 -11.44
N ASN A 2 9.52 10.58 -12.36
CA ASN A 2 9.19 11.99 -12.10
C ASN A 2 7.67 12.19 -12.03
N LEU A 3 7.21 13.12 -11.20
CA LEU A 3 5.80 13.46 -11.00
C LEU A 3 5.09 13.87 -12.30
N GLY A 4 5.80 14.56 -13.21
CA GLY A 4 5.27 14.94 -14.53
C GLY A 4 4.76 13.74 -15.33
N LYS A 5 5.45 12.59 -15.26
CA LYS A 5 5.02 11.36 -15.93
C LYS A 5 3.73 10.78 -15.34
N PHE A 6 3.53 10.90 -14.02
CA PHE A 6 2.25 10.52 -13.41
C PHE A 6 1.13 11.45 -13.86
N ASN A 7 1.39 12.75 -13.95
CA ASN A 7 0.40 13.72 -14.41
C ASN A 7 0.02 13.50 -15.89
N GLU A 8 0.97 13.11 -16.74
CA GLU A 8 0.70 12.77 -18.14
C GLU A 8 -0.19 11.53 -18.27
N ILE A 9 0.00 10.52 -17.42
CA ILE A 9 -0.74 9.24 -17.50
C ILE A 9 -2.10 9.34 -16.81
N PHE A 10 -2.16 9.99 -15.64
CA PHE A 10 -3.33 9.97 -14.75
C PHE A 10 -4.05 11.32 -14.64
N GLY A 11 -3.54 12.36 -15.31
CA GLY A 11 -4.08 13.72 -15.22
C GLY A 11 -3.66 14.46 -13.95
N VAL A 12 -4.41 15.49 -13.59
CA VAL A 12 -4.13 16.31 -12.40
C VAL A 12 -4.52 15.52 -11.14
N PRO A 13 -3.69 15.53 -10.08
CA PRO A 13 -4.06 14.89 -8.83
C PRO A 13 -5.32 15.53 -8.24
N THR A 14 -6.19 14.69 -7.70
CA THR A 14 -7.43 15.11 -7.06
C THR A 14 -7.19 15.68 -5.66
N TYR A 15 -6.08 15.31 -5.04
CA TYR A 15 -5.65 15.86 -3.77
C TYR A 15 -4.12 15.96 -3.73
N THR A 16 -3.62 17.06 -3.19
CA THR A 16 -2.20 17.31 -3.00
C THR A 16 -1.98 17.91 -1.62
N ARG A 17 -0.98 17.39 -0.88
CA ARG A 17 -0.54 18.01 0.38
C ARG A 17 0.98 17.97 0.53
N ILE A 18 1.49 18.95 1.24
CA ILE A 18 2.90 19.02 1.62
C ILE A 18 3.02 18.66 3.10
N SER A 19 3.90 17.73 3.46
CA SER A 19 4.14 17.38 4.88
C SER A 19 5.04 18.39 5.58
N LYS A 20 5.18 18.23 6.90
CA LYS A 20 6.13 19.00 7.71
C LYS A 20 7.59 18.76 7.28
N SER A 21 7.90 17.58 6.74
CA SER A 21 9.22 17.26 6.18
C SER A 21 9.36 17.61 4.69
N ASN A 22 8.47 18.45 4.14
CA ASN A 22 8.50 18.93 2.74
C ASN A 22 8.39 17.84 1.67
N TRP A 23 7.84 16.69 2.04
CA TRP A 23 7.38 15.71 1.06
C TRP A 23 6.07 16.19 0.44
N ILE A 24 5.84 15.82 -0.81
CA ILE A 24 4.62 16.18 -1.53
C ILE A 24 3.85 14.89 -1.84
N GLU A 25 2.67 14.74 -1.26
CA GLU A 25 1.75 13.65 -1.59
C GLU A 25 0.79 14.11 -2.67
N ASN A 26 0.58 13.26 -3.67
CA ASN A 26 -0.41 13.44 -4.71
C ASN A 26 -1.28 12.19 -4.80
N ILE A 27 -2.60 12.39 -4.83
CA ILE A 27 -3.60 11.34 -4.97
C ILE A 27 -4.30 11.50 -6.31
N TYR A 28 -4.29 10.45 -7.12
CA TYR A 28 -4.95 10.38 -8.42
C TYR A 28 -6.13 9.41 -8.35
N LYS A 29 -7.26 9.82 -8.92
CA LYS A 29 -8.46 8.98 -9.02
C LYS A 29 -8.54 8.34 -10.41
N GLY A 30 -8.47 7.02 -10.45
CA GLY A 30 -8.91 6.23 -11.60
C GLY A 30 -10.41 5.92 -11.51
N ARG A 31 -10.95 5.20 -12.50
CA ARG A 31 -12.36 4.76 -12.47
C ARG A 31 -12.65 3.89 -11.24
N ASP A 32 -11.78 2.91 -11.01
CA ASP A 32 -11.99 1.81 -10.07
C ASP A 32 -10.77 1.58 -9.15
N TYR A 33 -9.86 2.55 -9.13
CA TYR A 33 -8.62 2.50 -8.37
C TYR A 33 -8.14 3.89 -8.01
N TRP A 34 -7.18 3.94 -7.10
CA TRP A 34 -6.46 5.16 -6.75
C TRP A 34 -4.97 4.95 -6.81
N ILE A 35 -4.26 6.04 -7.06
CA ILE A 35 -2.81 6.07 -7.02
C ILE A 35 -2.39 7.13 -6.01
N GLN A 36 -1.54 6.75 -5.09
CA GLN A 36 -0.81 7.68 -4.23
C GLN A 36 0.62 7.77 -4.76
N THR A 37 1.16 8.97 -4.84
CA THR A 37 2.60 9.19 -5.01
C THR A 37 3.09 10.10 -3.90
N ILE A 38 4.33 9.89 -3.48
CA ILE A 38 5.06 10.81 -2.62
C ILE A 38 6.33 11.22 -3.38
N SER A 39 6.58 12.52 -3.45
CA SER A 39 7.73 13.08 -4.14
C SER A 39 8.50 14.09 -3.31
N THR A 40 9.77 14.29 -3.66
CA THR A 40 10.56 15.43 -3.21
C THR A 40 10.00 16.74 -3.75
N SER A 41 10.50 17.87 -3.22
CA SER A 41 10.22 19.20 -3.78
C SER A 41 10.71 19.40 -5.23
N SER A 42 11.69 18.61 -5.67
CA SER A 42 12.15 18.58 -7.08
C SER A 42 11.28 17.73 -8.00
N GLY A 43 10.18 17.14 -7.48
CA GLY A 43 9.26 16.31 -8.26
C GLY A 43 9.76 14.88 -8.52
N GLN A 44 10.82 14.44 -7.84
CA GLN A 44 11.25 13.04 -7.89
C GLN A 44 10.28 12.20 -7.06
N VAL A 45 9.59 11.24 -7.69
CA VAL A 45 8.71 10.30 -7.00
C VAL A 45 9.56 9.24 -6.29
N VAL A 46 9.38 9.15 -4.98
CA VAL A 46 10.15 8.28 -4.06
C VAL A 46 9.33 7.12 -3.54
N PHE A 47 8.01 7.18 -3.72
CA PHE A 47 7.08 6.13 -3.36
C PHE A 47 5.83 6.25 -4.22
N TYR A 48 5.25 5.12 -4.59
CA TYR A 48 3.88 5.09 -5.09
C TYR A 48 3.13 3.88 -4.57
N ALA A 49 1.81 4.01 -4.50
CA ALA A 49 0.89 2.93 -4.18
C ALA A 49 -0.28 2.94 -5.17
N ILE A 50 -0.77 1.76 -5.52
CA ILE A 50 -2.00 1.55 -6.29
C ILE A 50 -2.96 0.77 -5.40
N THR A 51 -4.14 1.31 -5.15
CA THR A 51 -5.21 0.67 -4.39
C THR A 51 -6.39 0.41 -5.34
N SER A 52 -6.74 -0.85 -5.56
CA SER A 52 -7.92 -1.27 -6.31
C SER A 52 -9.16 -1.27 -5.41
N CYS A 53 -10.23 -0.64 -5.86
CA CYS A 53 -11.47 -0.48 -5.11
C CYS A 53 -12.64 -1.28 -5.66
N ASP A 54 -12.51 -1.77 -6.90
CA ASP A 54 -13.50 -2.62 -7.53
C ASP A 54 -12.93 -4.02 -7.79
N LYS A 55 -13.78 -5.04 -7.59
CA LYS A 55 -13.44 -6.46 -7.84
C LYS A 55 -13.16 -6.75 -9.32
N VAL A 56 -13.55 -5.86 -10.23
CA VAL A 56 -13.32 -5.95 -11.68
C VAL A 56 -11.95 -5.38 -12.06
N PHE A 57 -11.45 -4.36 -11.35
CA PHE A 57 -10.12 -3.82 -11.63
C PHE A 57 -9.04 -4.67 -10.95
N LYS A 58 -8.47 -5.59 -11.74
CA LYS A 58 -7.48 -6.59 -11.30
C LYS A 58 -6.12 -6.37 -11.96
N PRO A 59 -5.41 -5.26 -11.66
CA PRO A 59 -4.10 -5.01 -12.24
C PRO A 59 -3.15 -6.14 -11.86
N ASN A 60 -2.38 -6.55 -12.86
CA ASN A 60 -1.40 -7.59 -12.77
C ASN A 60 -0.02 -6.94 -12.63
N ILE A 61 0.64 -7.24 -11.52
CA ILE A 61 1.90 -6.64 -11.11
C ILE A 61 2.90 -7.78 -10.96
N SER A 62 4.04 -7.64 -11.66
CA SER A 62 5.14 -8.59 -11.58
C SER A 62 6.33 -7.90 -10.90
N PRO A 63 6.31 -7.80 -9.55
CA PRO A 63 7.46 -7.29 -8.80
C PRO A 63 8.68 -8.20 -9.01
N ASN A 64 9.70 -7.69 -9.67
CA ASN A 64 10.98 -8.38 -9.89
C ASN A 64 11.81 -8.37 -8.57
N PRO A 65 12.53 -9.44 -8.16
CA PRO A 65 12.51 -10.84 -8.60
C PRO A 65 11.88 -11.84 -7.60
N ILE A 66 11.53 -11.44 -6.37
CA ILE A 66 11.25 -12.38 -5.27
C ILE A 66 9.78 -12.77 -5.21
N LEU A 67 8.90 -11.81 -5.48
CA LEU A 67 7.47 -12.02 -5.38
C LEU A 67 6.94 -12.62 -6.67
N ARG A 68 6.06 -13.61 -6.51
CA ARG A 68 5.26 -14.12 -7.63
C ARG A 68 4.36 -13.01 -8.13
N LYS A 69 3.84 -13.23 -9.34
CA LYS A 69 2.81 -12.41 -9.97
C LYS A 69 1.69 -12.07 -8.97
N ILE A 70 1.42 -10.79 -8.78
CA ILE A 70 0.36 -10.26 -7.92
C ILE A 70 -0.78 -9.78 -8.81
N VAL A 71 -1.98 -10.29 -8.58
CA VAL A 71 -3.21 -9.78 -9.19
C VAL A 71 -4.05 -9.17 -8.08
N LEU A 72 -4.18 -7.84 -8.06
CA LEU A 72 -4.99 -7.18 -7.03
C LEU A 72 -6.44 -7.66 -7.12
N GLN A 73 -7.12 -7.74 -5.96
CA GLN A 73 -8.46 -8.29 -5.77
C GLN A 73 -8.60 -9.79 -6.04
N GLU A 74 -7.50 -10.51 -6.24
CA GLU A 74 -7.48 -11.96 -6.50
C GLU A 74 -6.41 -12.70 -5.70
N SER A 75 -5.16 -12.24 -5.76
CA SER A 75 -4.05 -12.81 -5.00
C SER A 75 -4.26 -12.66 -3.49
N THR A 76 -3.85 -13.68 -2.75
CA THR A 76 -3.75 -13.67 -1.29
C THR A 76 -2.30 -13.53 -0.86
N PHE A 77 -2.05 -13.18 0.41
CA PHE A 77 -0.69 -13.05 0.93
C PHE A 77 0.11 -14.36 0.85
N SER A 78 -0.55 -15.52 1.02
CA SER A 78 0.11 -16.82 0.89
C SER A 78 0.42 -17.21 -0.58
N SER A 79 -0.21 -16.56 -1.56
CA SER A 79 -0.02 -16.87 -2.98
C SER A 79 1.18 -16.17 -3.63
N ILE A 80 1.67 -15.08 -3.02
CA ILE A 80 2.60 -14.14 -3.67
C ILE A 80 4.09 -14.36 -3.35
N GLY A 81 4.45 -15.28 -2.45
CA GLY A 81 5.86 -15.59 -2.17
C GLY A 81 6.14 -16.02 -0.74
N ASP A 82 7.41 -15.90 -0.35
CA ASP A 82 7.94 -16.27 0.96
C ASP A 82 7.43 -15.36 2.10
N ASP A 83 7.86 -15.68 3.31
CA ASP A 83 7.60 -14.86 4.50
C ASP A 83 8.19 -13.45 4.30
N PRO A 84 7.40 -12.37 4.54
CA PRO A 84 7.87 -11.00 4.49
C PRO A 84 8.94 -10.71 5.55
N ASN A 85 9.72 -9.66 5.28
CA ASN A 85 10.68 -9.14 6.25
C ASN A 85 10.00 -8.51 7.47
N ASP A 86 8.82 -7.91 7.27
CA ASP A 86 8.02 -7.27 8.32
C ASP A 86 6.52 -7.28 7.96
N ILE A 87 5.65 -7.15 8.97
CA ILE A 87 4.21 -6.96 8.77
C ILE A 87 3.77 -5.66 9.45
N LYS A 88 3.21 -4.75 8.65
CA LYS A 88 2.56 -3.53 9.15
C LYS A 88 1.09 -3.79 9.30
N TYR A 89 0.60 -3.73 10.53
CA TYR A 89 -0.78 -3.99 10.85
C TYR A 89 -1.36 -2.89 11.72
N TYR A 90 -2.56 -2.47 11.38
CA TYR A 90 -3.31 -1.52 12.18
C TYR A 90 -4.80 -1.76 12.01
N LEU A 91 -5.49 -2.00 13.11
CA LEU A 91 -6.94 -2.09 13.16
C LEU A 91 -7.46 -0.87 13.90
N ARG A 92 -8.20 0.00 13.20
CA ARG A 92 -8.92 1.11 13.85
C ARG A 92 -10.38 1.10 13.49
N GLU A 93 -11.22 1.11 14.51
CA GLU A 93 -12.66 0.93 14.34
C GLU A 93 -13.38 2.19 13.80
N ALA A 94 -12.92 3.40 14.12
CA ALA A 94 -13.68 4.62 13.83
C ALA A 94 -13.01 5.66 12.91
N THR A 95 -11.81 6.16 13.23
CA THR A 95 -11.30 7.45 12.70
C THR A 95 -10.14 7.38 11.71
N ALA A 96 -9.58 6.19 11.47
CA ALA A 96 -8.51 5.98 10.50
C ALA A 96 -8.77 4.69 9.71
N ASN A 97 -8.02 4.52 8.62
CA ASN A 97 -8.02 3.26 7.90
C ASN A 97 -7.48 2.13 8.77
N SER A 98 -8.08 0.95 8.60
CA SER A 98 -7.43 -0.30 8.98
C SER A 98 -6.62 -0.80 7.79
N TYR A 99 -5.45 -1.36 8.07
CA TYR A 99 -4.59 -1.90 7.05
C TYR A 99 -3.81 -3.12 7.54
N PHE A 100 -3.41 -3.94 6.58
CA PHE A 100 -2.47 -5.03 6.77
C PHE A 100 -1.55 -5.09 5.55
N TYR A 101 -0.25 -4.87 5.74
CA TYR A 101 0.75 -4.91 4.68
C TYR A 101 1.89 -5.86 5.04
N ASN A 102 2.23 -6.72 4.10
CA ASN A 102 3.52 -7.38 4.08
C ASN A 102 4.56 -6.44 3.50
N GLU A 103 5.70 -6.32 4.18
CA GLU A 103 6.86 -5.62 3.67
C GLU A 103 7.91 -6.61 3.18
N TYR A 104 8.36 -6.37 1.95
CA TYR A 104 9.45 -7.09 1.32
C TYR A 104 10.54 -6.09 0.97
N SER A 105 11.72 -6.26 1.54
CA SER A 105 12.89 -5.39 1.32
C SER A 105 14.03 -6.24 0.79
N TRP A 106 14.60 -5.84 -0.35
CA TRP A 106 15.75 -6.52 -0.95
C TRP A 106 16.76 -5.53 -1.54
N GLY A 107 18.01 -5.97 -1.66
CA GLY A 107 19.07 -5.22 -2.31
C GLY A 107 20.45 -5.44 -1.70
N ASN A 108 21.48 -5.17 -2.49
CA ASN A 108 22.82 -4.86 -1.97
C ASN A 108 22.76 -3.53 -1.20
N PRO A 109 23.70 -3.23 -0.28
CA PRO A 109 23.71 -2.02 0.56
C PRO A 109 23.48 -0.69 -0.17
N SER A 110 23.70 -0.69 -1.49
CA SER A 110 23.59 0.46 -2.38
C SER A 110 22.34 0.47 -3.28
N GLN A 111 21.33 -0.40 -3.17
CA GLN A 111 20.14 -0.37 -4.05
C GLN A 111 18.84 -0.90 -3.39
N TYR A 112 18.64 -0.63 -2.09
CA TYR A 112 17.43 -1.12 -1.43
C TYR A 112 16.16 -0.55 -2.06
N GLN A 113 15.28 -1.47 -2.44
CA GLN A 113 13.92 -1.20 -2.83
C GLN A 113 13.00 -1.98 -1.90
N THR A 114 11.94 -1.31 -1.43
CA THR A 114 10.97 -1.92 -0.55
C THR A 114 9.62 -1.96 -1.24
N VAL A 115 9.02 -3.13 -1.26
CA VAL A 115 7.65 -3.34 -1.74
C VAL A 115 6.74 -3.65 -0.56
N PHE A 116 5.57 -3.03 -0.60
CA PHE A 116 4.48 -3.29 0.32
C PHE A 116 3.32 -3.89 -0.44
N VAL A 117 2.78 -4.98 0.08
CA VAL A 117 1.63 -5.65 -0.53
C VAL A 117 0.62 -5.90 0.55
N GLY A 118 -0.64 -5.51 0.32
CA GLY A 118 -1.67 -5.81 1.30
C GLY A 118 -3.02 -5.19 1.08
N ILE A 119 -3.66 -4.87 2.20
CA ILE A 119 -5.05 -4.44 2.27
C ILE A 119 -5.12 -3.04 2.86
N ASN A 120 -5.82 -2.17 2.15
CA ASN A 120 -6.26 -0.87 2.60
C ASN A 120 -7.79 -0.86 2.63
N ASP A 121 -8.38 -0.64 3.80
CA ASP A 121 -9.84 -0.67 3.96
C ASP A 121 -10.56 0.62 3.53
N ALA A 122 -9.85 1.63 3.01
CA ALA A 122 -10.47 2.85 2.50
C ALA A 122 -11.47 2.55 1.37
N CYS A 123 -11.24 1.48 0.62
CA CYS A 123 -12.04 1.07 -0.53
C CYS A 123 -12.83 -0.22 -0.36
N MET A 124 -12.71 -0.88 0.80
CA MET A 124 -13.43 -2.13 1.05
C MET A 124 -14.29 -1.96 2.31
N PRO A 125 -15.58 -2.36 2.27
CA PRO A 125 -16.37 -2.43 3.48
C PRO A 125 -15.63 -3.33 4.48
N LYS A 126 -15.47 -2.87 5.72
CA LYS A 126 -14.77 -3.63 6.77
C LYS A 126 -15.29 -5.05 6.94
N GLN A 127 -16.58 -5.25 6.70
CA GLN A 127 -17.25 -6.54 6.76
C GLN A 127 -16.70 -7.56 5.75
N GLU A 128 -16.08 -7.10 4.65
CA GLU A 128 -15.41 -7.97 3.69
C GLU A 128 -13.99 -8.37 4.11
N ILE A 129 -13.40 -7.69 5.10
CA ILE A 129 -12.05 -7.96 5.58
C ILE A 129 -12.12 -8.49 7.01
N GLN A 130 -12.04 -9.81 7.15
CA GLN A 130 -11.95 -10.47 8.45
C GLN A 130 -10.52 -10.37 8.97
N TYR A 131 -10.14 -9.21 9.51
CA TYR A 131 -8.84 -9.04 10.15
C TYR A 131 -8.65 -10.02 11.32
N PRO A 132 -7.41 -10.44 11.63
CA PRO A 132 -7.14 -11.27 12.80
C PRO A 132 -7.62 -10.57 14.08
N GLU A 133 -8.61 -11.15 14.77
CA GLU A 133 -9.17 -10.59 16.00
C GLU A 133 -8.12 -10.57 17.15
N ASN A 134 -8.32 -9.69 18.14
CA ASN A 134 -7.52 -9.59 19.38
C ASN A 134 -6.06 -9.08 19.27
N ARG A 135 -5.67 -8.51 18.14
CA ARG A 135 -4.36 -7.85 18.00
C ARG A 135 -4.50 -6.33 18.19
N ASN A 136 -4.36 -5.86 19.43
CA ASN A 136 -4.26 -4.42 19.74
C ASN A 136 -2.86 -3.83 19.43
N SER A 137 -1.93 -4.65 18.94
CA SER A 137 -0.56 -4.23 18.64
C SER A 137 -0.44 -3.75 17.20
N LEU A 138 0.31 -2.66 17.01
CA LEU A 138 0.78 -2.16 15.70
C LEU A 138 1.76 -3.12 14.98
N TYR A 139 2.05 -4.26 15.62
CA TYR A 139 3.09 -5.20 15.24
C TYR A 139 2.59 -6.63 15.42
N ILE A 140 2.91 -7.49 14.46
CA ILE A 140 2.70 -8.94 14.55
C ILE A 140 4.05 -9.57 14.86
N GLU A 141 4.20 -10.08 16.08
CA GLU A 141 5.45 -10.67 16.56
C GLU A 141 5.74 -12.05 15.97
N ASN A 142 4.68 -12.78 15.57
CA ASN A 142 4.82 -14.12 15.02
C ASN A 142 3.93 -14.31 13.79
N ILE A 143 4.55 -14.32 12.61
CA ILE A 143 3.88 -14.58 11.34
C ILE A 143 3.32 -16.00 11.23
N ARG A 144 3.87 -16.95 12.01
CA ARG A 144 3.45 -18.36 12.04
C ARG A 144 2.28 -18.60 12.99
N ASP A 145 1.71 -17.55 13.56
CA ASP A 145 0.47 -17.65 14.31
C ASP A 145 -0.67 -18.13 13.42
N ASN A 146 -1.49 -19.06 13.92
CA ASN A 146 -2.53 -19.71 13.14
C ASN A 146 -3.57 -18.73 12.58
N ASP A 147 -3.90 -17.67 13.31
CA ASP A 147 -4.89 -16.69 12.85
C ASP A 147 -4.30 -15.78 11.78
N ILE A 148 -3.00 -15.47 11.88
CA ILE A 148 -2.26 -14.76 10.84
C ILE A 148 -2.14 -15.62 9.57
N ILE A 149 -1.82 -16.92 9.70
CA ILE A 149 -1.75 -17.84 8.56
C ILE A 149 -3.11 -17.96 7.87
N LYS A 150 -4.19 -18.14 8.64
CA LYS A 150 -5.56 -18.22 8.10
C LYS A 150 -5.93 -16.93 7.37
N PHE A 151 -5.71 -15.78 8.00
CA PHE A 151 -5.97 -14.48 7.39
C PHE A 151 -5.20 -14.31 6.08
N ARG A 152 -3.87 -14.52 6.11
CA ARG A 152 -2.99 -14.41 4.93
C ARG A 152 -3.42 -15.32 3.78
N SER A 153 -4.04 -16.46 4.10
CA SER A 153 -4.50 -17.43 3.11
C SER A 153 -5.86 -17.11 2.49
N ALA A 154 -6.71 -16.35 3.18
CA ALA A 154 -8.05 -16.00 2.72
C ALA A 154 -8.16 -14.57 2.18
N ALA A 155 -7.42 -13.64 2.78
CA ALA A 155 -7.57 -12.22 2.54
C ALA A 155 -6.98 -11.83 1.17
N ARG A 156 -7.81 -11.16 0.37
CA ARG A 156 -7.43 -10.70 -0.98
C ARG A 156 -6.72 -9.37 -0.89
N ILE A 157 -5.53 -9.30 -1.48
CA ILE A 157 -4.71 -8.09 -1.56
C ILE A 157 -5.41 -7.09 -2.47
N ASN A 158 -5.56 -5.84 -2.05
CA ASN A 158 -6.10 -4.77 -2.89
C ASN A 158 -5.12 -3.63 -3.16
N THR A 159 -3.96 -3.64 -2.50
CA THR A 159 -2.99 -2.56 -2.59
C THR A 159 -1.59 -3.10 -2.81
N TYR A 160 -0.89 -2.49 -3.75
CA TYR A 160 0.54 -2.67 -3.99
C TYR A 160 1.22 -1.32 -3.88
N ALA A 161 2.40 -1.28 -3.26
CA ALA A 161 3.21 -0.09 -3.18
C ALA A 161 4.70 -0.41 -3.25
N GLU A 162 5.47 0.58 -3.65
CA GLU A 162 6.89 0.42 -3.93
C GLU A 162 7.63 1.74 -3.67
N THR A 163 8.78 1.66 -3.00
CA THR A 163 9.70 2.80 -2.87
C THR A 163 10.61 2.89 -4.10
N ALA A 164 11.09 4.09 -4.40
CA ALA A 164 12.23 4.24 -5.29
C ALA A 164 13.48 3.69 -4.60
N ALA A 165 14.44 3.20 -5.39
CA ALA A 165 15.74 2.81 -4.87
C ALA A 165 16.36 3.94 -4.03
N PHE A 166 17.05 3.60 -2.96
CA PHE A 166 17.68 4.53 -2.00
C PHE A 166 16.74 5.33 -1.10
N PHE A 167 15.42 5.26 -1.31
CA PHE A 167 14.45 5.89 -0.43
C PHE A 167 13.90 4.86 0.54
N GLY A 168 13.95 5.21 1.81
CA GLY A 168 13.58 4.35 2.91
C GLY A 168 12.17 4.63 3.40
N LYS A 169 11.95 4.30 4.67
CA LYS A 169 10.66 4.40 5.36
C LYS A 169 10.38 5.80 5.91
N GLU A 170 11.25 6.78 5.67
CA GLU A 170 11.13 8.15 6.20
C GLU A 170 9.83 8.83 5.79
N VAL A 171 9.33 8.56 4.59
CA VAL A 171 8.03 9.08 4.11
C VAL A 171 6.87 8.60 4.97
N PHE A 172 6.98 7.42 5.59
CA PHE A 172 5.90 6.85 6.41
C PHE A 172 5.77 7.49 7.80
N LYS A 173 6.64 8.44 8.15
CA LYS A 173 6.46 9.29 9.35
C LYS A 173 5.32 10.29 9.15
N ASP A 174 5.10 10.71 7.90
CA ASP A 174 4.14 11.77 7.55
C ASP A 174 2.92 11.23 6.79
N TYR A 175 3.01 10.03 6.22
CA TYR A 175 1.98 9.45 5.34
C TYR A 175 1.73 7.99 5.67
N GLN A 176 0.50 7.54 5.40
CA GLN A 176 0.19 6.11 5.37
C GLN A 176 0.40 5.53 3.97
N ILE A 177 0.49 4.21 3.89
CA ILE A 177 0.58 3.47 2.63
C ILE A 177 -0.83 3.35 2.02
N GLY A 178 -0.98 3.81 0.78
CA GLY A 178 -2.24 3.86 0.07
C GLY A 178 -3.11 5.05 0.49
N ILE A 179 -4.32 5.10 -0.06
CA ILE A 179 -5.26 6.21 0.12
C ILE A 179 -5.87 6.29 1.53
N ASP A 180 -6.23 7.50 1.96
CA ASP A 180 -7.03 7.74 3.17
C ASP A 180 -8.54 7.79 2.87
N ARG A 181 -9.36 7.12 3.68
CA ARG A 181 -10.84 7.24 3.58
C ARG A 181 -11.32 8.68 3.68
N ILE A 182 -10.66 9.53 4.47
CA ILE A 182 -11.02 10.94 4.65
C ILE A 182 -10.72 11.71 3.37
N GLN A 183 -9.56 11.46 2.76
CA GLN A 183 -9.14 12.11 1.51
C GLN A 183 -10.06 11.77 0.33
N ILE A 184 -10.60 10.53 0.29
CA ILE A 184 -11.45 10.09 -0.82
C ILE A 184 -12.94 10.33 -0.59
N ARG A 185 -13.40 10.49 0.67
CA ARG A 185 -14.82 10.78 0.98
C ARG A 185 -15.25 12.20 0.63
N SER A 186 -14.35 13.18 0.76
CA SER A 186 -14.64 14.58 0.42
C SER A 186 -14.81 14.85 -1.07
N LEU A 187 -14.75 13.81 -1.91
CA LEU A 187 -14.78 13.88 -3.38
C LEU A 187 -16.07 13.28 -3.97
N TYR A 188 -17.08 13.03 -3.12
CA TYR A 188 -18.44 12.60 -3.49
C TYR A 188 -19.46 13.65 -3.10
#